data_AF-A0A9E1TM45-F1
#
_entry.id   AF-A0A9E1TM45-F1
#
_cell.length_a   1.000
_cell.length_b   1.000
_cell.length_c   1.000
_cell.angle_alpha   90.00
_cell.angle_beta   90.00
_cell.angle_gamma   90.00
#
_symmetry.space_group_name_H-M   'P 1'
#
loop_
_entity.id
_entity.type
_entity.pdbx_description
1 polymer ?
#
loop_
_entity_poly.entity_id
_entity_poly.type
_entity_poly.pdbx_seq_one_letter_code
_entity_poly.pdbx_strand_id
1 'polypeptide(L)' 'GRNQFRLDCYGRSGQPCRRCATLLTSRELDQRTATWCPACQAH' A
#
# COMPACT_ATOMS: atom_id res chain seq x y z
N GLY A 1 -4.99 -18.71 8.21
CA GLY A 1 -3.74 -17.95 8.03
C GLY A 1 -3.75 -16.77 8.98
N ARG A 2 -2.60 -16.32 9.48
CA ARG A 2 -2.49 -15.19 10.43
C ARG A 2 -2.03 -13.89 9.74
N ASN A 3 -2.32 -13.74 8.45
CA ASN A 3 -1.77 -12.69 7.59
C ASN A 3 -2.81 -11.67 7.08
N GLN A 4 -4.07 -11.76 7.52
CA GLN A 4 -5.17 -10.87 7.09
C GLN A 4 -5.24 -9.53 7.83
N PHE A 5 -4.54 -9.34 8.96
CA PHE A 5 -4.77 -8.20 9.87
C PHE A 5 -3.79 -7.04 9.74
N ARG A 6 -2.98 -6.99 8.68
CA ARG A 6 -2.07 -5.86 8.45
C ARG A 6 -2.26 -5.25 7.07
N LEU A 7 -3.49 -4.80 6.81
CA LEU A 7 -3.81 -3.95 5.66
C LEU A 7 -3.29 -2.53 5.93
N ASP A 8 -1.97 -2.36 6.04
CA ASP A 8 -1.34 -1.05 6.24
C ASP A 8 -1.56 -0.12 5.02
N CYS A 9 -1.78 -0.71 3.84
CA CYS A 9 -1.90 -0.03 2.55
C CYS A 9 -3.27 -0.15 1.86
N TYR A 10 -4.07 -1.18 2.14
CA TYR A 10 -5.28 -1.46 1.35
C TYR A 10 -6.36 -0.40 1.58
N GLY A 11 -6.88 0.22 0.51
CA GLY A 11 -7.87 1.29 0.58
C GLY A 11 -7.36 2.63 1.13
N ARG A 12 -6.03 2.81 1.25
CA ARG A 12 -5.40 4.02 1.79
C ARG A 12 -4.57 4.78 0.75
N SER A 13 -4.88 4.64 -0.54
CA SER A 13 -4.24 5.45 -1.58
C SER A 13 -4.41 6.95 -1.26
N GLY A 14 -3.32 7.71 -1.40
CA GLY A 14 -3.30 9.13 -1.03
C GLY A 14 -3.17 9.42 0.47
N GLN A 15 -3.10 8.41 1.35
CA GLN A 15 -2.80 8.59 2.77
C GLN A 15 -1.30 8.41 3.05
N PRO A 16 -0.77 9.02 4.12
CA PRO A 16 0.61 8.79 4.55
C PRO A 16 0.82 7.36 5.05
N CYS A 17 1.94 6.76 4.63
CA CYS A 17 2.42 5.46 5.08
C CYS A 17 2.67 5.49 6.60
N ARG A 18 2.26 4.43 7.32
CA ARG A 18 2.48 4.36 8.78
C ARG A 18 3.93 4.14 9.20
N ARG A 19 4.82 3.74 8.27
CA ARG A 19 6.26 3.52 8.54
C ARG A 19 7.12 4.73 8.23
N CYS A 20 6.90 5.38 7.09
CA CYS A 20 7.79 6.42 6.58
C CYS A 20 7.07 7.75 6.28
N ALA A 21 5.76 7.84 6.52
CA ALA A 21 4.90 8.98 6.17
C ALA A 21 4.80 9.32 4.67
N THR A 22 5.54 8.64 3.78
CA THR A 22 5.38 8.81 2.32
C THR A 22 3.97 8.47 1.88
N LEU A 23 3.42 9.23 0.94
CA LEU A 23 2.09 8.98 0.40
C LEU A 23 2.03 7.60 -0.28
N LEU A 24 0.99 6.84 0.08
CA LEU A 24 0.68 5.57 -0.56
C LEU A 24 0.18 5.82 -1.98
N THR A 25 0.73 5.08 -2.93
CA THR A 25 0.32 5.14 -4.34
C THR A 25 -0.47 3.89 -4.71
N SER A 26 -1.29 4.01 -5.74
CA SER A 26 -2.07 2.89 -6.28
C SER A 26 -1.95 2.82 -7.80
N ARG A 27 -1.94 1.60 -8.33
CA ARG A 27 -1.90 1.31 -9.77
C ARG A 27 -2.76 0.09 -10.07
N GLU A 28 -3.38 0.10 -11.24
CA GLU A 28 -4.05 -1.07 -11.79
C GLU A 28 -3.01 -2.07 -12.33
N LEU A 29 -3.07 -3.29 -11.80
CA LEU A 29 -2.30 -4.45 -12.24
C LEU A 29 -3.29 -5.55 -12.57
N ASP A 30 -3.42 -5.87 -13.85
CA ASP A 30 -4.24 -6.99 -14.33
C ASP A 30 -5.68 -6.95 -13.79
N GLN A 31 -6.35 -5.80 -13.98
CA GLN A 31 -7.72 -5.54 -13.48
C GLN A 31 -7.88 -5.54 -11.96
N ARG A 32 -6.78 -5.40 -11.21
CA ARG A 32 -6.80 -5.23 -9.74
C ARG A 32 -6.05 -3.98 -9.34
N THR A 33 -6.66 -3.14 -8.52
CA THR A 33 -5.97 -1.97 -7.93
C THR A 33 -5.07 -2.43 -6.80
N ALA A 34 -3.75 -2.35 -7.02
CA ALA A 34 -2.76 -2.54 -5.98
C ALA A 34 -2.42 -1.18 -5.34
N THR A 35 -2.41 -1.11 -4.01
CA THR A 35 -1.95 0.07 -3.26
C THR A 35 -0.72 -0.28 -2.46
N TRP A 36 0.37 0.47 -2.61
CA TRP A 36 1.64 0.23 -1.93
C TRP A 36 2.35 1.54 -1.57
N CYS A 37 3.36 1.43 -0.70
CA CYS A 37 4.25 2.54 -0.38
C CYS A 37 5.46 2.51 -1.31
N PRO A 38 5.70 3.53 -2.16
CA PRO A 38 6.82 3.50 -3.09
C PRO A 38 8.18 3.56 -2.37
N ALA A 39 8.26 4.19 -1.19
CA ALA A 39 9.50 4.23 -0.40
C ALA A 39 9.80 2.93 0.36
N CYS A 40 8.79 2.27 0.94
CA CYS A 40 9.01 1.05 1.74
C CYS A 40 8.99 -0.25 0.91
N GLN A 41 8.33 -0.25 -0.26
CA GLN A 41 8.24 -1.42 -1.15
C GLN A 41 8.96 -1.18 -2.48
N ALA A 42 10.08 -0.45 -2.45
CA ALA A 42 10.92 -0.17 -3.62
C ALA A 42 11.76 -1.37 -4.10
N HIS A 43 11.47 -2.58 -3.64
CA HIS A 43 12.37 -3.73 -3.71
C HIS A 43 11.69 -4.98 -4.24
#